data_AF-A0A2R7RJ73-F1
#
_entry.id   AF-A0A2R7RJ73-F1
#
_cell.length_a   1.000
_cell.length_b   1.000
_cell.length_c   1.000
_cell.angle_alpha   90.00
_cell.angle_beta   90.00
_cell.angle_gamma   90.00
#
_symmetry.space_group_name_H-M   'P 1'
#
loop_
_entity.id
_entity.type
_entity.pdbx_description
1 polymer ?
#
loop_
_entity_poly.entity_id
_entity_poly.type
_entity_poly.pdbx_seq_one_letter_code
_entity_poly.pdbx_strand_id
1 'polypeptide(L)'
;MLRSSAGAFDLTSVLVGAVAVAIMAGGVLAAVFGVIPFAQDHAAKQRLEAVGTGQGITKVQRGRFQNLASLKDTGIAVTAGLGTITHADGSCYVAASRSDSGRAFLTTSNAPTPIEVSGPVDTGCVARPDLDSMAIEVTGQPFPEIARMTTEWDTSLPNSPWMGPCTTITLPLTGVIDATLDWGDGTVEKFSSEFPSHPYAGTPGPRTIVIEGTFTGWVGQNLPDWSYDCLTAVTEWGDTGTVEAEAAFAFATNLTSMNSPPESITSMRSFFDSTTSLP
;
A
#
# COMPACT_ATOMS: atom_id res chain seq x y z
N MET A 1 23.84 42.35 -74.88
CA MET A 1 22.94 41.21 -74.62
C MET A 1 23.09 40.81 -73.16
N LEU A 2 22.15 41.24 -72.30
CA LEU A 2 22.11 40.90 -70.88
C LEU A 2 21.44 39.53 -70.72
N ARG A 3 22.17 38.52 -70.26
CA ARG A 3 21.58 37.23 -69.82
C ARG A 3 21.30 37.34 -68.32
N SER A 4 20.02 37.36 -67.95
CA SER A 4 19.60 37.16 -66.57
C SER A 4 19.58 35.66 -66.27
N SER A 5 20.53 35.19 -65.47
CA SER A 5 20.49 33.87 -64.83
C SER A 5 19.65 33.97 -63.56
N ALA A 6 18.34 33.75 -63.68
CA ALA A 6 17.47 33.59 -62.52
C ALA A 6 17.73 32.20 -61.92
N GLY A 7 18.46 32.15 -60.80
CA GLY A 7 18.62 30.94 -60.00
C GLY A 7 17.27 30.57 -59.41
N ALA A 8 16.64 29.53 -59.95
CA ALA A 8 15.41 28.97 -59.42
C ALA A 8 15.70 28.25 -58.11
N PHE A 9 15.51 28.94 -56.98
CA PHE A 9 15.29 28.27 -55.70
C PHE A 9 13.91 27.64 -55.75
N ASP A 10 13.85 26.32 -55.96
CA ASP A 10 12.61 25.57 -55.95
C ASP A 10 11.99 25.61 -54.55
N LEU A 11 10.85 26.28 -54.44
CA LEU A 11 10.09 26.46 -53.20
C LEU A 11 9.77 25.11 -52.55
N THR A 12 9.62 24.06 -53.36
CA THR A 12 9.41 22.67 -52.94
C THR A 12 10.62 22.13 -52.20
N SER A 13 11.83 22.43 -52.67
CA SER A 13 13.07 21.98 -52.04
C SER A 13 13.32 22.67 -50.69
N VAL A 14 12.89 23.93 -50.54
CA VAL A 14 12.96 24.65 -49.26
C VAL A 14 11.94 24.08 -48.26
N LEU A 15 10.74 23.75 -48.70
CA LEU A 15 9.69 23.12 -47.88
C LEU A 15 10.11 21.73 -47.39
N VAL A 16 10.67 20.89 -48.25
CA VAL A 16 11.15 19.55 -47.87
C VAL A 16 12.31 19.64 -46.88
N GLY A 17 13.23 20.58 -47.07
CA GLY A 17 14.32 20.83 -46.13
C GLY A 17 13.82 21.27 -44.74
N ALA A 18 12.82 22.17 -44.69
CA ALA A 18 12.23 22.63 -43.43
C ALA A 18 11.50 21.50 -42.69
N VAL A 19 10.76 20.65 -43.40
CA VAL A 19 10.06 19.49 -42.81
C VAL A 19 11.04 18.45 -42.27
N ALA A 20 12.11 18.15 -43.01
CA ALA A 20 13.12 17.19 -42.55
C ALA A 20 13.84 17.66 -41.27
N VAL A 21 14.19 18.95 -41.19
CA VAL A 21 14.80 19.54 -39.99
C VAL A 21 13.80 19.55 -38.82
N ALA A 22 12.52 19.86 -39.06
CA ALA A 22 11.49 19.83 -38.02
C ALA A 22 11.27 18.41 -37.46
N ILE A 23 11.27 17.37 -38.31
CA ILE A 23 11.12 15.97 -37.86
C ILE A 23 12.35 15.53 -37.06
N MET A 24 13.57 15.86 -37.52
CA MET A 24 14.78 15.51 -36.77
C MET A 24 14.87 16.26 -35.44
N ALA A 25 14.53 17.54 -35.41
CA ALA A 25 14.47 18.32 -34.17
C ALA A 25 13.39 17.76 -33.21
N GLY A 26 12.21 17.41 -33.72
CA GLY A 26 11.15 16.79 -32.93
C GLY A 26 11.52 15.42 -32.36
N GLY A 27 12.20 14.58 -33.14
CA GLY A 27 12.66 13.25 -32.70
C GLY A 27 13.74 13.31 -31.63
N VAL A 28 14.69 14.25 -31.74
CA VAL A 28 15.74 14.47 -30.72
C VAL A 28 15.12 14.98 -29.43
N LEU A 29 14.14 15.89 -29.49
CA LEU A 29 13.46 16.38 -28.29
C LEU A 29 12.69 15.27 -27.57
N ALA A 30 11.97 14.39 -28.30
CA ALA A 30 11.24 13.27 -27.70
C ALA A 30 12.18 12.27 -26.97
N ALA A 31 13.37 12.01 -27.51
CA ALA A 31 14.36 11.14 -26.85
C ALA A 31 14.92 11.77 -25.56
N VAL A 32 15.14 13.09 -25.54
CA VAL A 32 15.62 13.81 -24.34
C VAL A 32 14.59 13.76 -23.21
N PHE A 33 13.29 13.91 -23.51
CA PHE A 33 12.24 13.85 -22.49
C PHE A 33 12.00 12.44 -21.92
N GLY A 34 12.30 11.38 -22.68
CA GLY A 34 12.22 10.00 -22.16
C GLY A 34 13.40 9.62 -21.26
N VAL A 35 14.61 10.15 -21.52
CA VAL A 35 15.83 9.79 -20.78
C VAL A 35 15.92 10.52 -19.44
N ILE A 36 15.34 11.72 -19.30
CA ILE A 36 15.42 12.51 -18.05
C ILE A 36 14.76 11.76 -16.86
N PRO A 37 13.49 11.32 -16.93
CA PRO A 37 12.87 10.59 -15.81
C PRO A 37 13.57 9.26 -15.53
N PHE A 38 14.01 8.56 -16.58
CA PHE A 38 14.76 7.30 -16.44
C PHE A 38 16.08 7.51 -15.68
N ALA A 39 16.86 8.53 -16.04
CA ALA A 39 18.11 8.85 -15.37
C ALA A 39 17.88 9.25 -13.90
N GLN A 40 16.80 10.00 -13.61
CA GLN A 40 16.41 10.37 -12.25
C GLN A 40 16.02 9.15 -11.41
N ASP A 41 15.21 8.23 -11.97
CA ASP A 41 14.81 6.99 -11.32
C ASP A 41 16.02 6.08 -11.04
N HIS A 42 16.93 5.97 -12.01
CA HIS A 42 18.18 5.22 -11.83
C HIS A 42 19.07 5.82 -10.75
N ALA A 43 19.16 7.16 -10.68
CA ALA A 43 19.91 7.83 -9.63
C ALA A 43 19.32 7.55 -8.24
N ALA A 44 17.99 7.56 -8.09
CA ALA A 44 17.33 7.22 -6.83
C ALA A 44 17.60 5.76 -6.40
N LYS A 45 17.53 4.80 -7.33
CA LYS A 45 17.86 3.39 -7.06
C LYS A 45 19.33 3.21 -6.66
N GLN A 46 20.26 3.84 -7.37
CA GLN A 46 21.69 3.77 -7.04
C GLN A 46 22.00 4.32 -5.64
N ARG A 47 21.30 5.37 -5.20
CA ARG A 47 21.43 5.88 -3.82
C ARG A 47 21.02 4.82 -2.79
N LEU A 48 19.95 4.08 -3.05
CA LEU A 48 19.49 3.00 -2.16
C LEU A 48 20.44 1.80 -2.17
N GLU A 49 21.02 1.44 -3.30
CA GLU A 49 22.05 0.40 -3.38
C GLU A 49 23.30 0.77 -2.56
N ALA A 50 23.69 2.04 -2.58
CA ALA A 50 24.79 2.54 -1.76
C ALA A 50 24.47 2.42 -0.25
N VAL A 51 23.24 2.73 0.15
CA VAL A 51 22.79 2.50 1.54
C VAL A 51 22.84 1.03 1.90
N GLY A 52 22.32 0.14 1.05
CA GLY A 52 22.35 -1.30 1.30
C GLY A 52 23.78 -1.85 1.43
N THR A 53 24.70 -1.36 0.61
CA THR A 53 26.13 -1.70 0.68
C THR A 53 26.73 -1.26 2.02
N GLY A 54 26.50 -0.02 2.44
CA GLY A 54 27.03 0.47 3.72
C GLY A 54 26.40 -0.21 4.92
N GLN A 55 25.09 -0.49 4.89
CA GLN A 55 24.40 -1.29 5.89
C GLN A 55 25.01 -2.70 5.98
N GLY A 56 25.29 -3.34 4.85
CA GLY A 56 25.98 -4.63 4.79
C GLY A 56 27.37 -4.60 5.44
N ILE A 57 28.18 -3.58 5.16
CA ILE A 57 29.50 -3.41 5.79
C ILE A 57 29.36 -3.25 7.31
N THR A 58 28.44 -2.42 7.79
CA THR A 58 28.24 -2.22 9.24
C THR A 58 27.73 -3.48 9.92
N LYS A 59 26.85 -4.25 9.27
CA LYS A 59 26.37 -5.54 9.78
C LYS A 59 27.52 -6.54 9.94
N VAL A 60 28.44 -6.61 8.98
CA VAL A 60 29.64 -7.47 9.07
C VAL A 60 30.61 -7.00 10.15
N GLN A 61 30.88 -5.70 10.24
CA GLN A 61 31.87 -5.17 11.18
C GLN A 61 31.38 -5.09 12.63
N ARG A 62 30.09 -4.81 12.84
CA ARG A 62 29.50 -4.50 14.17
C ARG A 62 28.40 -5.47 14.58
N GLY A 63 28.06 -6.47 13.76
CA GLY A 63 27.00 -7.43 14.02
C GLY A 63 25.57 -6.88 13.88
N ARG A 64 25.42 -5.59 13.55
CA ARG A 64 24.11 -4.90 13.51
C ARG A 64 24.06 -3.80 12.45
N PHE A 65 22.86 -3.57 11.91
CA PHE A 65 22.59 -2.42 11.07
C PHE A 65 22.67 -1.12 11.88
N GLN A 66 22.86 0.01 11.21
CA GLN A 66 23.10 1.31 11.85
C GLN A 66 22.04 2.33 11.43
N ASN A 67 21.80 3.34 12.27
CA ASN A 67 20.91 4.45 11.90
C ASN A 67 21.61 5.42 10.93
N LEU A 68 20.82 6.35 10.36
CA LEU A 68 21.31 7.33 9.39
C LEU A 68 22.50 8.16 9.91
N ALA A 69 22.47 8.53 11.20
CA ALA A 69 23.54 9.32 11.80
C ALA A 69 24.88 8.56 11.79
N SER A 70 24.85 7.28 12.16
CA SER A 70 26.05 6.42 12.15
C SER A 70 26.50 6.00 10.75
N LEU A 71 25.63 6.06 9.74
CA LEU A 71 26.00 5.86 8.33
C LEU A 71 26.68 7.09 7.71
N LYS A 72 26.42 8.30 8.21
CA LYS A 72 27.15 9.50 7.76
C LYS A 72 28.65 9.37 8.05
N ASP A 73 28.99 8.74 9.16
CA ASP A 73 30.38 8.50 9.57
C ASP A 73 31.11 7.49 8.66
N THR A 74 30.37 6.68 7.87
CA THR A 74 30.95 5.72 6.92
C THR A 74 31.11 6.29 5.51
N GLY A 75 30.82 7.59 5.31
CA GLY A 75 30.98 8.28 4.03
C GLY A 75 29.81 8.10 3.06
N ILE A 76 28.68 7.55 3.51
CA ILE A 76 27.45 7.55 2.70
C ILE A 76 26.86 8.97 2.72
N ALA A 77 26.87 9.61 1.55
CA ALA A 77 26.28 10.93 1.38
C ALA A 77 24.75 10.85 1.47
N VAL A 78 24.20 11.28 2.62
CA VAL A 78 22.77 11.47 2.81
C VAL A 78 22.38 12.75 2.10
N THR A 79 21.76 12.61 0.93
CA THR A 79 21.23 13.71 0.14
C THR A 79 19.74 13.89 0.39
N ALA A 80 19.18 15.05 0.04
CA ALA A 80 17.73 15.27 0.13
C ALA A 80 16.96 14.19 -0.67
N GLY A 81 15.86 13.70 -0.10
CA GLY A 81 15.07 12.61 -0.68
C GLY A 81 15.67 11.22 -0.47
N LEU A 82 16.47 11.03 0.59
CA LEU A 82 16.94 9.72 1.06
C LEU A 82 16.70 9.62 2.57
N GLY A 83 15.98 8.59 3.00
CA GLY A 83 15.70 8.28 4.40
C GLY A 83 16.05 6.85 4.72
N THR A 84 16.47 6.59 5.95
CA THR A 84 16.67 5.23 6.43
C THR A 84 16.30 5.14 7.89
N ILE A 85 15.66 4.03 8.23
CA ILE A 85 15.32 3.65 9.59
C ILE A 85 15.86 2.25 9.87
N THR A 86 16.26 2.03 11.11
CA THR A 86 16.82 0.78 11.58
C THR A 86 16.07 0.40 12.83
N HIS A 87 15.69 -0.88 12.95
CA HIS A 87 15.04 -1.37 14.16
C HIS A 87 15.95 -1.19 15.38
N ALA A 88 15.37 -1.04 16.57
CA ALA A 88 16.10 -0.65 17.78
C ALA A 88 17.25 -1.60 18.15
N ASP A 89 17.12 -2.88 17.84
CA ASP A 89 18.16 -3.91 18.04
C ASP A 89 19.19 -4.01 16.91
N GLY A 90 18.98 -3.30 15.79
CA GLY A 90 19.80 -3.38 14.58
C GLY A 90 19.71 -4.72 13.84
N SER A 91 18.61 -5.45 14.01
CA SER A 91 18.30 -6.70 13.30
C SER A 91 17.96 -6.50 11.83
N CYS A 92 17.27 -5.40 11.50
CA CYS A 92 16.85 -5.06 10.14
C CYS A 92 16.91 -3.54 9.89
N TYR A 93 16.83 -3.15 8.61
CA TYR A 93 16.74 -1.75 8.19
C TYR A 93 15.75 -1.59 7.03
N VAL A 94 15.24 -0.37 6.88
CA VAL A 94 14.47 0.09 5.74
C VAL A 94 15.10 1.38 5.24
N ALA A 95 15.21 1.54 3.93
CA ALA A 95 15.64 2.78 3.30
C ALA A 95 14.71 3.13 2.14
N ALA A 96 14.47 4.42 1.98
CA ALA A 96 13.60 4.96 0.95
C ALA A 96 14.24 6.15 0.24
N SER A 97 13.98 6.28 -1.06
CA SER A 97 14.42 7.43 -1.83
C SER A 97 13.36 7.90 -2.82
N ARG A 98 13.27 9.21 -3.02
CA ARG A 98 12.42 9.82 -4.04
C ARG A 98 13.26 10.28 -5.24
N SER A 99 12.81 9.92 -6.42
CA SER A 99 13.30 10.44 -7.69
C SER A 99 12.71 11.82 -7.97
N ASP A 100 13.46 12.66 -8.67
CA ASP A 100 12.98 13.95 -9.16
C ASP A 100 11.84 13.81 -10.18
N SER A 101 11.63 12.59 -10.72
CA SER A 101 10.45 12.23 -11.53
C SER A 101 9.15 12.15 -10.71
N GLY A 102 9.26 12.14 -9.37
CA GLY A 102 8.16 11.99 -8.44
C GLY A 102 7.96 10.58 -7.88
N ARG A 103 8.65 9.56 -8.42
CA ARG A 103 8.53 8.17 -7.98
C ARG A 103 9.30 7.90 -6.69
N ALA A 104 8.76 7.03 -5.84
CA ALA A 104 9.42 6.58 -4.62
C ALA A 104 9.93 5.15 -4.77
N PHE A 105 11.09 4.88 -4.18
CA PHE A 105 11.73 3.58 -4.15
C PHE A 105 12.05 3.17 -2.72
N LEU A 106 11.99 1.88 -2.44
CA LEU A 106 12.22 1.31 -1.12
C LEU A 106 13.15 0.08 -1.22
N THR A 107 14.00 -0.09 -0.21
CA THR A 107 14.83 -1.29 -0.02
C THR A 107 14.83 -1.66 1.46
N THR A 108 14.99 -2.95 1.76
CA THR A 108 15.04 -3.47 3.13
C THR A 108 16.19 -4.44 3.30
N SER A 109 16.47 -4.85 4.54
CA SER A 109 17.44 -5.94 4.79
C SER A 109 17.05 -7.27 4.16
N ASN A 110 15.75 -7.52 3.97
CA ASN A 110 15.23 -8.77 3.39
C ASN A 110 15.05 -8.67 1.87
N ALA A 111 14.87 -7.45 1.35
CA ALA A 111 14.77 -7.14 -0.07
C ALA A 111 15.77 -6.02 -0.43
N PRO A 112 17.07 -6.35 -0.59
CA PRO A 112 18.13 -5.36 -0.78
C PRO A 112 18.08 -4.66 -2.15
N THR A 113 17.39 -5.25 -3.13
CA THR A 113 17.16 -4.66 -4.44
C THR A 113 16.09 -3.58 -4.35
N PRO A 114 16.36 -2.32 -4.76
CA PRO A 114 15.36 -1.26 -4.72
C PRO A 114 14.13 -1.58 -5.57
N ILE A 115 12.96 -1.55 -4.94
CA ILE A 115 11.66 -1.70 -5.59
C ILE A 115 10.95 -0.36 -5.65
N GLU A 116 10.12 -0.17 -6.67
CA GLU A 116 9.26 1.01 -6.76
C GLU A 116 8.05 0.86 -5.86
N VAL A 117 7.75 1.90 -5.09
CA VAL A 117 6.55 1.96 -4.27
C VAL A 117 5.39 2.40 -5.15
N SER A 118 4.64 1.42 -5.64
CA SER A 118 3.44 1.62 -6.48
C SER A 118 2.16 1.15 -5.79
N GLY A 119 2.28 0.61 -4.58
CA GLY A 119 1.19 0.08 -3.80
C GLY A 119 1.63 -0.10 -2.36
N PRO A 120 0.84 -0.86 -1.59
CA PRO A 120 1.07 -1.02 -0.18
C PRO A 120 2.45 -1.52 0.22
N VAL A 121 2.99 -0.98 1.32
CA VAL A 121 4.28 -1.40 1.86
C VAL A 121 4.14 -1.90 3.29
N ASP A 122 4.38 -3.21 3.48
CA ASP A 122 4.77 -3.79 4.77
C ASP A 122 6.21 -4.28 4.66
N THR A 123 7.04 -3.83 5.61
CA THR A 123 8.46 -4.16 5.64
C THR A 123 8.79 -5.28 6.63
N GLY A 124 7.86 -5.61 7.54
CA GLY A 124 8.07 -6.51 8.67
C GLY A 124 9.24 -6.12 9.58
N CYS A 125 9.79 -4.91 9.44
CA CYS A 125 11.05 -4.51 10.06
C CYS A 125 10.89 -3.43 11.13
N VAL A 126 10.10 -2.40 10.84
CA VAL A 126 9.88 -1.24 11.72
C VAL A 126 8.40 -0.95 11.84
N ALA A 127 8.01 -0.32 12.95
CA ALA A 127 6.62 0.03 13.19
C ALA A 127 6.11 1.00 12.13
N ARG A 128 4.83 0.87 11.77
CA ARG A 128 4.19 1.68 10.73
C ARG A 128 4.32 3.19 10.94
N PRO A 129 4.13 3.75 12.17
CA PRO A 129 4.29 5.19 12.39
C PRO A 129 5.68 5.72 12.03
N ASP A 130 6.72 4.90 12.24
CA ASP A 130 8.08 5.29 11.92
C ASP A 130 8.35 5.21 10.40
N LEU A 131 7.73 4.24 9.71
CA LEU A 131 7.74 4.18 8.25
C LEU A 131 7.05 5.37 7.62
N ASP A 132 5.89 5.78 8.13
CA ASP A 132 5.16 6.94 7.63
C ASP A 132 5.92 8.23 7.88
N SER A 133 6.56 8.37 9.04
CA SER A 133 7.44 9.50 9.35
C SER A 133 8.60 9.60 8.34
N MET A 134 9.25 8.47 8.05
CA MET A 134 10.31 8.42 7.03
C MET A 134 9.75 8.71 5.63
N ALA A 135 8.59 8.17 5.29
CA ALA A 135 7.96 8.37 3.99
C ALA A 135 7.60 9.83 3.76
N ILE A 136 7.06 10.52 4.78
CA ILE A 136 6.76 11.95 4.73
C ILE A 136 8.05 12.76 4.56
N GLU A 137 9.13 12.42 5.27
CA GLU A 137 10.42 13.10 5.12
C GLU A 137 10.99 12.94 3.70
N VAL A 138 10.92 11.74 3.14
CA VAL A 138 11.53 11.40 1.84
C VAL A 138 10.68 11.85 0.66
N THR A 139 9.36 11.65 0.76
CA THR A 139 8.44 11.77 -0.37
C THR A 139 7.48 12.95 -0.24
N GLY A 140 7.33 13.52 0.96
CA GLY A 140 6.33 14.53 1.26
C GLY A 140 4.94 13.96 1.54
N GLN A 141 4.74 12.64 1.48
CA GLN A 141 3.49 11.93 1.75
C GLN A 141 3.80 10.59 2.47
N PRO A 142 2.86 10.00 3.23
CA PRO A 142 3.03 8.64 3.75
C PRO A 142 3.10 7.62 2.59
N PHE A 143 3.68 6.45 2.84
CA PHE A 143 3.61 5.36 1.85
C PHE A 143 2.17 4.87 1.73
N PRO A 144 1.75 4.31 0.57
CA PRO A 144 0.46 3.65 0.49
C PRO A 144 0.38 2.57 1.58
N GLU A 145 -0.66 2.61 2.39
CA GLU A 145 -0.95 1.57 3.37
C GLU A 145 -1.55 0.36 2.65
N ILE A 146 -1.42 -0.83 3.24
CA ILE A 146 -2.12 -1.99 2.69
C ILE A 146 -3.60 -1.75 2.88
N ALA A 147 -4.34 -1.76 1.78
CA ALA A 147 -5.78 -1.90 1.79
C ALA A 147 -6.07 -3.34 2.27
N ARG A 148 -5.86 -3.56 3.57
CA ARG A 148 -6.00 -4.87 4.22
C ARG A 148 -6.70 -4.69 5.55
N MET A 149 -7.85 -5.33 5.68
CA MET A 149 -8.53 -5.48 6.96
C MET A 149 -8.39 -6.93 7.43
N THR A 150 -8.02 -7.12 8.70
CA THR A 150 -7.89 -8.43 9.32
C THR A 150 -8.88 -8.55 10.47
N THR A 151 -9.70 -9.60 10.44
CA THR A 151 -10.73 -9.88 11.44
C THR A 151 -10.62 -11.31 11.93
N GLU A 152 -11.00 -11.53 13.19
CA GLU A 152 -11.06 -12.85 13.80
C GLU A 152 -12.49 -13.21 14.14
N TRP A 153 -12.87 -14.43 13.79
CA TRP A 153 -14.21 -14.96 13.98
C TRP A 153 -14.11 -16.36 14.59
N ASP A 154 -15.08 -16.79 15.38
CA ASP A 154 -15.11 -18.14 15.95
C ASP A 154 -16.38 -18.89 15.54
N THR A 155 -16.18 -19.88 14.67
CA THR A 155 -17.25 -20.74 14.14
C THR A 155 -17.74 -21.78 15.15
N SER A 156 -17.06 -21.92 16.30
CA SER A 156 -17.46 -22.80 17.40
C SER A 156 -18.41 -22.15 18.41
N LEU A 157 -18.61 -20.83 18.31
CA LEU A 157 -19.49 -20.11 19.23
C LEU A 157 -20.93 -20.65 19.13
N PRO A 158 -21.60 -20.84 20.29
CA PRO A 158 -22.90 -21.44 20.34
C PRO A 158 -23.92 -20.56 19.62
N ASN A 159 -24.91 -21.20 19.00
CA ASN A 159 -25.99 -20.49 18.34
C ASN A 159 -26.62 -19.49 19.31
N SER A 160 -26.65 -18.21 18.92
CA SER A 160 -27.48 -17.25 19.62
C SER A 160 -28.95 -17.58 19.33
N PRO A 161 -29.85 -17.55 20.34
CA PRO A 161 -31.28 -17.86 20.17
C PRO A 161 -31.96 -17.04 19.08
N TRP A 162 -31.36 -15.91 18.71
CA TRP A 162 -31.88 -14.96 17.74
C TRP A 162 -31.15 -15.01 16.40
N MET A 163 -29.95 -15.64 16.32
CA MET A 163 -29.01 -15.38 15.22
C MET A 163 -28.48 -16.65 14.50
N GLY A 164 -28.78 -17.85 14.99
CA GLY A 164 -28.39 -19.10 14.32
C GLY A 164 -26.93 -19.51 14.56
N PRO A 165 -26.46 -20.60 13.93
CA PRO A 165 -25.09 -21.11 14.12
C PRO A 165 -24.03 -20.28 13.40
N CYS A 166 -22.84 -20.18 13.99
CA CYS A 166 -21.64 -19.60 13.37
C CYS A 166 -20.99 -20.50 12.29
N THR A 167 -21.81 -21.20 11.49
CA THR A 167 -21.34 -22.06 10.40
C THR A 167 -21.23 -21.33 9.06
N THR A 168 -21.70 -20.09 8.99
CA THR A 168 -21.60 -19.24 7.81
C THR A 168 -21.29 -17.83 8.27
N ILE A 169 -20.23 -17.25 7.72
CA ILE A 169 -19.80 -15.89 8.04
C ILE A 169 -20.15 -14.99 6.86
N THR A 170 -20.96 -13.98 7.12
CA THR A 170 -21.26 -12.91 6.18
C THR A 170 -20.57 -11.63 6.67
N LEU A 171 -19.71 -11.06 5.84
CA LEU A 171 -18.99 -9.83 6.19
C LEU A 171 -19.84 -8.60 5.85
N PRO A 172 -19.83 -7.54 6.69
CA PRO A 172 -20.58 -6.31 6.46
C PRO A 172 -19.98 -5.38 5.40
N LEU A 173 -19.40 -5.93 4.34
CA LEU A 173 -18.83 -5.12 3.26
C LEU A 173 -19.96 -4.50 2.42
N THR A 174 -19.95 -3.19 2.28
CA THR A 174 -20.92 -2.42 1.49
C THR A 174 -20.25 -1.36 0.60
N GLY A 175 -21.04 -0.83 -0.34
CA GLY A 175 -20.65 0.22 -1.27
C GLY A 175 -19.76 -0.26 -2.41
N VAL A 176 -18.69 0.48 -2.73
CA VAL A 176 -17.78 0.13 -3.83
C VAL A 176 -16.80 -0.91 -3.33
N ILE A 177 -16.89 -2.14 -3.83
CA ILE A 177 -16.06 -3.27 -3.39
C ILE A 177 -15.20 -3.77 -4.56
N ASP A 178 -13.89 -3.86 -4.32
CA ASP A 178 -12.92 -4.60 -5.15
C ASP A 178 -11.91 -5.24 -4.19
N ALA A 179 -12.26 -6.40 -3.66
CA ALA A 179 -11.50 -7.07 -2.62
C ALA A 179 -11.33 -8.57 -2.89
N THR A 180 -10.20 -9.11 -2.45
CA THR A 180 -9.88 -10.53 -2.38
C THR A 180 -9.92 -10.93 -0.91
N LEU A 181 -10.73 -11.93 -0.60
CA LEU A 181 -10.98 -12.42 0.75
C LEU A 181 -10.33 -13.78 0.92
N ASP A 182 -9.44 -13.90 1.91
CA ASP A 182 -9.01 -15.19 2.45
C ASP A 182 -9.88 -15.50 3.67
N TRP A 183 -10.62 -16.59 3.59
CA TRP A 183 -11.57 -17.01 4.63
C TRP A 183 -10.90 -17.75 5.80
N GLY A 184 -9.59 -17.99 5.75
CA GLY A 184 -8.84 -18.67 6.82
C GLY A 184 -9.10 -20.18 6.91
N ASP A 185 -9.76 -20.77 5.91
CA ASP A 185 -9.90 -22.22 5.72
C ASP A 185 -9.13 -22.73 4.48
N GLY A 186 -8.35 -21.86 3.83
CA GLY A 186 -7.64 -22.14 2.59
C GLY A 186 -8.41 -21.73 1.33
N THR A 187 -9.65 -21.26 1.47
CA THR A 187 -10.44 -20.69 0.38
C THR A 187 -10.16 -19.20 0.24
N VAL A 188 -9.82 -18.79 -0.99
CA VAL A 188 -9.58 -17.39 -1.36
C VAL A 188 -10.46 -17.03 -2.54
N GLU A 189 -11.21 -15.93 -2.41
CA GLU A 189 -12.23 -15.53 -3.37
C GLU A 189 -12.19 -14.04 -3.64
N LYS A 190 -12.51 -13.65 -4.88
CA LYS A 190 -12.62 -12.23 -5.27
C LYS A 190 -14.08 -11.80 -5.26
N PHE A 191 -14.36 -10.67 -4.62
CA PHE A 191 -15.68 -10.08 -4.51
C PHE A 191 -15.72 -8.67 -5.07
N SER A 192 -16.87 -8.35 -5.68
CA SER A 192 -17.24 -7.01 -6.13
C SER A 192 -18.71 -6.67 -5.81
N SER A 193 -19.32 -7.44 -4.91
CA SER A 193 -20.70 -7.29 -4.45
C SER A 193 -20.74 -7.23 -2.93
N GLU A 194 -21.78 -6.59 -2.40
CA GLU A 194 -21.99 -6.44 -0.96
C GLU A 194 -22.27 -7.77 -0.27
N PHE A 195 -22.01 -7.80 1.03
CA PHE A 195 -22.30 -8.91 1.94
C PHE A 195 -21.78 -10.27 1.46
N PRO A 196 -20.48 -10.40 1.17
CA PRO A 196 -19.91 -11.69 0.83
C PRO A 196 -20.11 -12.66 2.00
N SER A 197 -20.51 -13.89 1.67
CA SER A 197 -20.87 -14.92 2.64
C SER A 197 -20.18 -16.23 2.31
N HIS A 198 -19.62 -16.89 3.32
CA HIS A 198 -18.89 -18.13 3.16
C HIS A 198 -19.31 -19.19 4.19
N PRO A 199 -19.74 -20.38 3.74
CA PRO A 199 -20.05 -21.49 4.63
C PRO A 199 -18.77 -22.24 5.04
N TYR A 200 -18.57 -22.43 6.34
CA TYR A 200 -17.48 -23.25 6.85
C TYR A 200 -17.92 -24.70 7.02
N ALA A 201 -17.33 -25.59 6.22
CA ALA A 201 -17.47 -27.03 6.39
C ALA A 201 -16.32 -27.59 7.24
N GLY A 202 -16.62 -28.41 8.25
CA GLY A 202 -15.62 -29.13 9.04
C GLY A 202 -15.62 -28.79 10.53
N THR A 203 -14.45 -28.91 11.17
CA THR A 203 -14.31 -28.69 12.62
C THR A 203 -14.51 -27.21 12.95
N PRO A 204 -15.48 -26.86 13.82
CA PRO A 204 -15.67 -25.49 14.29
C PRO A 204 -14.45 -24.97 15.05
N GLY A 205 -14.24 -23.66 15.02
CA GLY A 205 -13.16 -22.98 15.73
C GLY A 205 -12.82 -21.60 15.17
N PRO A 206 -11.73 -20.99 15.66
CA PRO A 206 -11.29 -19.67 15.26
C PRO A 206 -10.86 -19.62 13.79
N ARG A 207 -11.18 -18.52 13.13
CA ARG A 207 -10.92 -18.19 11.72
C ARG A 207 -10.36 -16.77 11.65
N THR A 208 -9.20 -16.64 11.01
CA THR A 208 -8.66 -15.34 10.63
C THR A 208 -9.10 -15.05 9.20
N ILE A 209 -9.90 -14.01 9.03
CA ILE A 209 -10.35 -13.55 7.72
C ILE A 209 -9.52 -12.32 7.33
N VAL A 210 -8.89 -12.38 6.17
CA VAL A 210 -8.07 -11.30 5.61
C VAL A 210 -8.75 -10.76 4.36
N ILE A 211 -9.01 -9.47 4.34
CA ILE A 211 -9.67 -8.77 3.24
C ILE A 211 -8.64 -7.85 2.60
N GLU A 212 -8.15 -8.19 1.41
CA GLU A 212 -7.19 -7.38 0.66
C GLU A 212 -7.88 -6.66 -0.51
N GLY A 213 -7.80 -5.34 -0.55
CA GLY A 213 -8.42 -4.49 -1.55
C GLY A 213 -9.29 -3.40 -0.92
N THR A 214 -10.15 -2.78 -1.72
CA THR A 214 -10.90 -1.59 -1.31
C THR A 214 -12.37 -1.89 -1.08
N PHE A 215 -12.95 -1.29 -0.05
CA PHE A 215 -14.38 -1.23 0.21
C PHE A 215 -14.72 0.08 0.92
N THR A 216 -15.89 0.66 0.63
CA THR A 216 -16.27 1.97 1.21
C THR A 216 -17.08 1.87 2.50
N GLY A 217 -17.64 0.70 2.81
CA GLY A 217 -18.47 0.51 3.99
C GLY A 217 -18.22 -0.80 4.74
N TRP A 218 -18.21 -0.69 6.07
CA TRP A 218 -18.29 -1.80 7.03
C TRP A 218 -19.58 -1.64 7.85
N VAL A 219 -20.72 -1.93 7.23
CA VAL A 219 -22.05 -1.53 7.72
C VAL A 219 -22.89 -2.73 8.15
N GLY A 220 -23.33 -2.72 9.42
CA GLY A 220 -24.11 -3.82 9.99
C GLY A 220 -25.60 -3.69 9.99
N GLN A 221 -26.12 -2.49 9.70
CA GLN A 221 -27.54 -2.21 9.76
C GLN A 221 -28.37 -3.05 8.77
N ASN A 222 -27.77 -3.51 7.67
CA ASN A 222 -28.45 -4.19 6.56
C ASN A 222 -27.90 -5.59 6.26
N LEU A 223 -27.10 -6.18 7.16
CA LEU A 223 -26.60 -7.52 6.94
C LEU A 223 -27.77 -8.52 6.86
N PRO A 224 -27.84 -9.33 5.79
CA PRO A 224 -28.93 -10.29 5.59
C PRO A 224 -28.90 -11.43 6.62
N ASP A 225 -27.72 -11.76 7.15
CA ASP A 225 -27.51 -12.82 8.13
C ASP A 225 -26.71 -12.28 9.33
N TRP A 226 -27.11 -12.69 10.53
CA TRP A 226 -26.60 -12.15 11.78
C TRP A 226 -25.31 -12.84 12.26
N SER A 227 -24.24 -12.80 11.46
CA SER A 227 -22.94 -13.41 11.81
C SER A 227 -22.19 -12.66 12.93
N TYR A 228 -22.66 -11.50 13.41
CA TYR A 228 -21.92 -10.64 14.34
C TYR A 228 -21.53 -11.27 15.67
N ASP A 229 -22.35 -12.17 16.19
CA ASP A 229 -22.02 -12.90 17.41
C ASP A 229 -20.78 -13.79 17.24
N CYS A 230 -20.41 -14.10 15.99
CA CYS A 230 -19.25 -14.90 15.67
C CYS A 230 -17.96 -14.06 15.58
N LEU A 231 -18.05 -12.73 15.48
CA LEU A 231 -16.89 -11.84 15.40
C LEU A 231 -16.27 -11.69 16.79
N THR A 232 -14.98 -12.00 16.90
CA THR A 232 -14.24 -11.96 18.18
C THR A 232 -13.21 -10.85 18.23
N ALA A 233 -12.63 -10.46 17.09
CA ALA A 233 -11.71 -9.33 17.02
C ALA A 233 -11.64 -8.63 15.66
N VAL A 234 -11.28 -7.34 15.67
CA VAL A 234 -10.76 -6.63 14.50
C VAL A 234 -9.32 -6.21 14.79
N THR A 235 -8.37 -6.87 14.16
CA THR A 235 -6.94 -6.71 14.46
C THR A 235 -6.25 -5.75 13.51
N GLU A 236 -6.85 -5.40 12.38
CA GLU A 236 -6.30 -4.44 11.43
C GLU A 236 -7.42 -3.87 10.55
N TRP A 237 -7.41 -2.57 10.26
CA TRP A 237 -8.37 -1.92 9.35
C TRP A 237 -7.76 -1.64 7.96
N GLY A 238 -6.48 -1.24 7.92
CA GLY A 238 -5.79 -0.80 6.72
C GLY A 238 -6.42 0.43 6.04
N ASP A 239 -5.84 0.84 4.91
CA ASP A 239 -6.40 1.89 4.05
C ASP A 239 -7.30 1.28 2.98
N THR A 240 -8.41 0.71 3.45
CA THR A 240 -9.41 0.03 2.61
C THR A 240 -10.31 1.02 1.86
N GLY A 241 -10.21 2.32 2.14
CA GLY A 241 -11.14 3.33 1.64
C GLY A 241 -12.47 3.39 2.42
N THR A 242 -12.52 2.78 3.60
CA THR A 242 -13.73 2.74 4.44
C THR A 242 -14.12 4.14 4.91
N VAL A 243 -15.34 4.57 4.59
CA VAL A 243 -15.90 5.87 4.99
C VAL A 243 -17.17 5.76 5.83
N GLU A 244 -17.83 4.60 5.77
CA GLU A 244 -19.07 4.31 6.49
C GLU A 244 -18.91 3.08 7.38
N ALA A 245 -19.35 3.19 8.64
CA ALA A 245 -19.30 2.09 9.60
C ALA A 245 -20.55 2.08 10.51
N GLU A 246 -21.72 2.39 9.95
CA GLU A 246 -22.97 2.38 10.70
C GLU A 246 -23.32 0.96 11.20
N ALA A 247 -23.60 0.85 12.49
CA ALA A 247 -23.90 -0.41 13.16
C ALA A 247 -22.83 -1.51 12.91
N ALA A 248 -21.58 -1.11 12.64
CA ALA A 248 -20.44 -1.96 12.31
C ALA A 248 -20.27 -3.19 13.22
N PHE A 249 -20.53 -3.02 14.51
CA PHE A 249 -20.41 -4.06 15.52
C PHE A 249 -21.68 -4.17 16.35
N ALA A 250 -22.82 -3.72 15.83
CA ALA A 250 -24.08 -3.88 16.53
C ALA A 250 -24.35 -5.37 16.77
N PHE A 251 -24.73 -5.71 18.00
CA PHE A 251 -24.93 -7.09 18.45
C PHE A 251 -23.70 -8.02 18.37
N ALA A 252 -22.48 -7.50 18.23
CA ALA A 252 -21.28 -8.34 18.32
C ALA A 252 -20.96 -8.69 19.79
N THR A 253 -21.67 -9.67 20.35
CA THR A 253 -21.61 -9.99 21.80
C THR A 253 -20.34 -10.69 22.26
N ASN A 254 -19.55 -11.23 21.32
CA ASN A 254 -18.27 -11.90 21.58
C ASN A 254 -17.05 -11.08 21.09
N LEU A 255 -17.25 -9.83 20.65
CA LEU A 255 -16.15 -8.95 20.25
C LEU A 255 -15.38 -8.51 21.49
N THR A 256 -14.13 -8.95 21.62
CA THR A 256 -13.30 -8.73 22.82
C THR A 256 -12.08 -7.86 22.57
N SER A 257 -11.72 -7.63 21.31
CA SER A 257 -10.56 -6.84 20.93
C SER A 257 -10.81 -6.11 19.61
N MET A 258 -10.46 -4.82 19.54
CA MET A 258 -10.65 -4.03 18.33
C MET A 258 -9.58 -2.95 18.24
N ASN A 259 -8.81 -2.96 17.16
CA ASN A 259 -7.93 -1.85 16.83
C ASN A 259 -8.74 -0.62 16.41
N SER A 260 -8.17 0.56 16.65
CA SER A 260 -8.84 1.82 16.36
C SER A 260 -9.22 1.93 14.87
N PRO A 261 -10.48 2.30 14.56
CA PRO A 261 -10.91 2.51 13.18
C PRO A 261 -10.15 3.69 12.53
N PRO A 262 -10.01 3.69 11.19
CA PRO A 262 -9.34 4.76 10.47
C PRO A 262 -10.13 6.08 10.53
N GLU A 263 -9.42 7.21 10.48
CA GLU A 263 -10.02 8.57 10.50
C GLU A 263 -10.86 8.87 9.25
N SER A 264 -10.74 8.05 8.19
CA SER A 264 -11.57 8.15 6.99
C SER A 264 -13.04 7.87 7.25
N ILE A 265 -13.39 7.17 8.34
CA ILE A 265 -14.78 6.88 8.70
C ILE A 265 -15.46 8.14 9.22
N THR A 266 -16.49 8.57 8.49
CA THR A 266 -17.27 9.77 8.81
C THR A 266 -18.61 9.46 9.48
N SER A 267 -19.05 8.20 9.47
CA SER A 267 -20.28 7.74 10.10
C SER A 267 -20.04 6.49 10.95
N MET A 268 -20.24 6.61 12.27
CA MET A 268 -20.19 5.52 13.26
C MET A 268 -21.50 5.41 14.04
N ARG A 269 -22.63 5.71 13.41
CA ARG A 269 -23.93 5.65 14.09
C ARG A 269 -24.18 4.22 14.58
N SER A 270 -24.63 4.08 15.83
CA SER A 270 -24.92 2.77 16.45
C SER A 270 -23.74 1.78 16.42
N PHE A 271 -22.49 2.27 16.39
CA PHE A 271 -21.27 1.46 16.19
C PHE A 271 -21.20 0.20 17.07
N PHE A 272 -21.56 0.34 18.36
CA PHE A 272 -21.59 -0.72 19.36
C PHE A 272 -23.00 -0.92 19.96
N ASP A 273 -24.06 -0.69 19.18
CA ASP A 273 -25.42 -0.85 19.70
C ASP A 273 -25.67 -2.30 20.12
N SER A 274 -26.19 -2.49 21.34
CA SER A 274 -26.48 -3.81 21.91
C SER A 274 -25.28 -4.78 21.99
N THR A 275 -24.04 -4.28 22.02
CA THR A 275 -22.89 -5.11 22.38
C THR A 275 -22.84 -5.33 23.89
N THR A 276 -22.44 -6.54 24.30
CA THR A 276 -22.33 -6.92 25.72
C THR A 276 -20.89 -7.00 26.21
N SER A 277 -19.94 -7.14 25.29
CA SER A 277 -18.51 -7.01 25.53
C SER A 277 -18.02 -5.72 24.86
N LEU A 278 -17.30 -4.90 25.63
CA LEU A 278 -16.59 -3.75 25.07
C LEU A 278 -15.14 -4.19 24.75
N PRO A 279 -14.69 -4.07 23.49
CA PRO A 279 -13.29 -4.30 23.12
C PRO A 279 -12.36 -3.17 23.59
#